data_AF-A0A1F6E7Q7-F1
#
_entry.id   AF-A0A1F6E7Q7-F1
#
_cell.length_a   1.000
_cell.length_b   1.000
_cell.length_c   1.000
_cell.angle_alpha   90.00
_cell.angle_beta   90.00
_cell.angle_gamma   90.00
#
_symmetry.space_group_name_H-M   'P 1'
#
loop_
_entity.id
_entity.type
_entity.pdbx_description
1 polymer ?
#
loop_
_entity_poly.entity_id
_entity_poly.type
_entity_poly.pdbx_seq_one_letter_code
_entity_poly.pdbx_strand_id
1 'polypeptide(L)'
;MVATSTPNGNQPLHERVVVTSPLRGQAVSQTFPVFGEAPGNWYFEASFPIEVRDADNNKVGQGIAQAQGEWMTSEQVPFVAAVSVGTYSGLATLVLVRDNPSDMRQYDDSLNIPITIQ
;
A
#
# COMPACT_ATOMS: atom_id res chain seq x y z
N MET A 1 -30.47 -10.28 1.60
CA MET A 1 -30.35 -9.19 0.61
C MET A 1 -29.02 -8.52 0.89
N VAL A 2 -28.01 -8.76 0.08
CA VAL A 2 -26.66 -8.20 0.29
C VAL A 2 -26.66 -6.80 -0.32
N ALA A 3 -26.52 -5.77 0.52
CA ALA A 3 -26.38 -4.40 0.04
C ALA A 3 -25.01 -4.27 -0.63
N THR A 4 -25.00 -4.21 -1.95
CA THR A 4 -23.84 -3.76 -2.73
C THR A 4 -23.72 -2.25 -2.52
N SER A 5 -22.85 -1.83 -1.61
CA SER A 5 -22.48 -0.43 -1.45
C SER A 5 -21.81 0.05 -2.74
N THR A 6 -22.52 0.90 -3.46
CA THR A 6 -21.93 1.75 -4.50
C THR A 6 -20.81 2.58 -3.84
N PRO A 7 -19.60 2.68 -4.42
CA PRO A 7 -18.58 3.56 -3.87
C PRO A 7 -19.10 5.00 -3.98
N ASN A 8 -19.50 5.58 -2.86
CA ASN A 8 -19.74 7.02 -2.78
C ASN A 8 -18.43 7.72 -3.13
N GLY A 9 -18.46 8.72 -4.03
CA GLY A 9 -17.29 9.53 -4.43
C GLY A 9 -16.68 10.40 -3.32
N ASN A 10 -16.94 10.05 -2.06
CA ASN A 10 -16.54 10.79 -0.86
C ASN A 10 -15.79 9.89 0.16
N GLN A 11 -15.44 8.65 -0.20
CA GLN A 11 -14.60 7.81 0.65
C GLN A 11 -13.14 8.24 0.56
N PRO A 12 -12.38 8.20 1.68
CA PRO A 12 -10.92 8.34 1.64
C PRO A 12 -10.30 7.37 0.63
N LEU A 13 -9.22 7.77 -0.05
CA LEU A 13 -8.66 6.95 -1.13
C LEU A 13 -8.08 5.64 -0.60
N HIS A 14 -7.51 5.63 0.60
CA HIS A 14 -6.97 4.42 1.21
C HIS A 14 -8.02 3.31 1.42
N GLU A 15 -9.30 3.65 1.61
CA GLU A 15 -10.37 2.65 1.73
C GLU A 15 -10.63 1.88 0.43
N ARG A 16 -10.18 2.45 -0.69
CA ARG A 16 -10.26 1.82 -2.01
C ARG A 16 -9.02 1.00 -2.35
N VAL A 17 -7.93 1.11 -1.59
CA VAL A 17 -6.73 0.31 -1.82
C VAL A 17 -6.96 -1.10 -1.25
N VAL A 18 -6.73 -2.12 -2.07
CA VAL A 18 -6.91 -3.52 -1.70
C VAL A 18 -5.58 -4.25 -1.83
N VAL A 19 -5.12 -4.88 -0.75
CA VAL A 19 -3.92 -5.72 -0.75
C VAL A 19 -4.33 -7.18 -0.71
N THR A 20 -3.88 -7.94 -1.70
CA THR A 20 -4.14 -9.39 -1.82
C THR A 20 -3.03 -10.21 -1.19
N SER A 21 -1.82 -9.66 -1.06
CA SER A 21 -0.71 -10.25 -0.33
C SER A 21 0.29 -9.16 0.11
N PRO A 22 0.83 -9.21 1.34
CA PRO A 22 0.41 -10.09 2.43
C PRO A 22 -0.96 -9.71 2.97
N LEU A 23 -1.69 -10.69 3.50
CA LEU A 23 -2.93 -10.45 4.23
C LEU A 23 -2.64 -9.83 5.61
N ARG A 24 -3.65 -9.16 6.19
CA ARG A 24 -3.58 -8.60 7.54
C ARG A 24 -3.16 -9.67 8.56
N GLY A 25 -2.08 -9.40 9.29
CA GLY A 25 -1.51 -10.27 10.32
C GLY A 25 -0.61 -11.39 9.77
N GLN A 26 -0.43 -11.49 8.45
CA GLN A 26 0.38 -12.55 7.85
C GLN A 26 1.86 -12.41 8.22
N ALA A 27 2.51 -13.55 8.45
CA ALA A 27 3.94 -13.65 8.61
C ALA A 27 4.64 -13.69 7.24
N VAL A 28 5.72 -12.92 7.09
CA VAL A 28 6.52 -12.83 5.86
C VAL A 28 8.01 -12.88 6.20
N SER A 29 8.83 -13.30 5.24
CA SER A 29 10.30 -13.28 5.36
C SER A 29 10.85 -11.85 5.20
N GLN A 30 12.18 -11.67 5.33
CA GLN A 30 12.85 -10.37 5.16
C GLN A 30 12.72 -9.79 3.75
N THR A 31 12.42 -10.62 2.75
CA THR A 31 12.04 -10.17 1.41
C THR A 31 10.76 -10.87 1.00
N PHE A 32 9.77 -10.10 0.58
CA PHE A 32 8.45 -10.62 0.24
C PHE A 32 7.79 -9.77 -0.84
N PRO A 33 6.94 -10.38 -1.68
CA PRO A 33 6.16 -9.65 -2.64
C PRO A 33 4.94 -9.00 -1.98
N VAL A 34 4.54 -7.84 -2.49
CA VAL A 34 3.26 -7.20 -2.21
C VAL A 34 2.46 -7.11 -3.50
N PHE A 35 1.20 -7.54 -3.44
CA PHE A 35 0.26 -7.52 -4.56
C PHE A 35 -1.04 -6.86 -4.12
N GLY A 36 -1.68 -6.17 -5.07
CA GLY A 36 -2.96 -5.55 -4.81
C GLY A 36 -3.43 -4.68 -5.95
N GLU A 37 -4.45 -3.88 -5.66
CA GLU A 37 -5.00 -2.87 -6.54
C GLU A 37 -5.16 -1.56 -5.78
N ALA A 38 -4.89 -0.45 -6.44
CA ALA A 38 -5.11 0.89 -5.92
C ALA A 38 -5.78 1.75 -6.99
N PRO A 39 -6.56 2.77 -6.61
CA PRO A 39 -7.08 3.75 -7.55
C PRO A 39 -5.93 4.40 -8.35
N GLY A 40 -6.13 4.69 -9.63
CA GLY A 40 -5.07 5.28 -10.46
C GLY A 40 -4.47 6.60 -9.92
N ASN A 41 -5.27 7.40 -9.20
CA ASN A 41 -4.81 8.61 -8.51
C ASN A 41 -4.01 8.37 -7.22
N TRP A 42 -3.76 7.10 -6.86
CA TRP A 42 -2.81 6.69 -5.83
C TRP A 42 -1.36 6.72 -6.33
N TYR A 43 -1.19 6.57 -7.64
CA TYR A 43 0.11 6.49 -8.31
C TYR A 43 0.58 7.87 -8.76
N PHE A 44 1.90 8.02 -8.81
CA PHE A 44 2.59 9.05 -9.58
C PHE A 44 3.71 8.39 -10.37
N GLU A 45 3.86 8.79 -11.64
CA GLU A 45 4.81 8.14 -12.57
C GLU A 45 4.70 6.60 -12.60
N ALA A 46 3.46 6.09 -12.59
CA ALA A 46 3.14 4.65 -12.56
C ALA A 46 3.62 3.89 -11.31
N SER A 47 3.98 4.57 -10.23
CA SER A 47 4.51 3.94 -9.03
C SER A 47 4.02 4.59 -7.74
N PHE A 48 4.30 3.93 -6.61
CA PHE A 48 4.17 4.54 -5.28
C PHE A 48 5.05 3.81 -4.25
N PRO A 49 5.46 4.48 -3.15
CA PRO A 49 6.30 3.88 -2.13
C PRO A 49 5.53 2.93 -1.20
N ILE A 50 6.21 1.85 -0.80
CA ILE A 50 5.79 0.99 0.30
C ILE A 50 6.89 1.03 1.37
N GLU A 51 6.49 1.23 2.62
CA GLU A 51 7.38 1.21 3.78
C GLU A 51 7.02 0.07 4.72
N VAL A 52 8.00 -0.42 5.49
CA VAL A 52 7.77 -1.29 6.63
C VAL A 52 8.22 -0.55 7.88
N ARG A 53 7.33 -0.41 8.85
CA ARG A 53 7.56 0.30 10.10
C ARG A 53 7.45 -0.61 11.30
N ASP A 54 8.36 -0.48 12.25
CA ASP A 54 8.30 -1.20 13.52
C ASP A 54 7.25 -0.61 14.48
N ALA A 55 7.16 -1.17 15.69
CA ALA A 55 6.23 -0.71 16.72
C ALA A 55 6.49 0.73 17.22
N ASP A 56 7.72 1.22 17.07
CA ASP A 56 8.15 2.59 17.41
C ASP A 56 8.03 3.54 16.20
N ASN A 57 7.41 3.08 15.10
CA ASN A 57 7.21 3.80 13.85
C ASN A 57 8.52 4.12 13.07
N ASN A 58 9.63 3.45 13.40
CA ASN A 58 10.88 3.55 12.62
C ASN A 58 10.75 2.77 11.32
N LYS A 59 11.28 3.32 10.22
CA LYS A 59 11.34 2.60 8.95
C LYS A 59 12.43 1.53 9.01
N VAL A 60 12.04 0.27 8.85
CA VAL A 60 12.94 -0.91 8.89
C VAL A 60 13.05 -1.62 7.53
N GLY A 61 12.23 -1.22 6.57
CA GLY A 61 12.23 -1.77 5.21
C GLY A 61 11.44 -0.89 4.25
N GLN A 62 11.57 -1.16 2.95
CA GLN A 62 10.85 -0.45 1.91
C GLN A 62 10.79 -1.24 0.59
N GLY A 63 9.94 -0.80 -0.31
CA GLY A 63 9.85 -1.23 -1.70
C GLY A 63 9.15 -0.16 -2.54
N ILE A 64 9.14 -0.34 -3.85
CA ILE A 64 8.40 0.51 -4.79
C ILE A 64 7.37 -0.37 -5.49
N ALA A 65 6.09 -0.01 -5.35
CA ALA A 65 5.02 -0.64 -6.09
C ALA A 65 4.96 -0.07 -7.50
N GLN A 66 4.83 -0.96 -8.49
CA GLN A 66 4.74 -0.61 -9.90
C GLN A 66 3.35 -0.97 -10.42
N ALA A 67 2.67 -0.02 -11.06
CA ALA A 67 1.41 -0.26 -11.76
C ALA A 67 1.61 -1.31 -12.85
N GLN A 68 0.61 -2.17 -13.04
CA GLN A 68 0.61 -3.22 -14.07
C GLN A 68 -0.29 -2.86 -15.27
N GLY A 69 -0.59 -1.58 -15.45
CA GLY A 69 -1.44 -1.06 -16.52
C GLY A 69 -1.51 0.46 -16.51
N GLU A 70 -2.43 1.01 -17.31
CA GLU A 70 -2.68 2.45 -17.39
C GLU A 70 -3.14 3.00 -16.04
N TRP A 71 -2.36 3.90 -15.46
CA TRP A 71 -2.60 4.45 -14.12
C TRP A 71 -3.26 5.83 -14.13
N MET A 72 -3.25 6.55 -15.26
CA MET A 72 -3.90 7.86 -15.42
C MET A 72 -5.42 7.70 -15.56
N THR A 73 -6.05 7.09 -14.57
CA THR A 73 -7.47 6.71 -14.53
C THR A 73 -8.03 6.88 -13.10
N SER A 74 -9.35 6.93 -12.97
CA SER A 74 -10.04 6.84 -11.68
C SER A 74 -10.30 5.41 -11.21
N GLU A 75 -10.06 4.43 -12.08
CA GLU A 75 -10.32 3.00 -11.85
C GLU A 75 -9.27 2.34 -10.96
N GLN A 76 -9.54 1.09 -10.57
CA GLN A 76 -8.56 0.25 -9.87
C GLN A 76 -7.48 -0.23 -10.84
N VAL A 77 -6.23 -0.10 -10.41
CA VAL A 77 -5.04 -0.47 -11.17
C VAL A 77 -4.24 -1.46 -10.33
N PRO A 78 -3.91 -2.65 -10.87
CA PRO A 78 -3.10 -3.62 -10.14
C PRO A 78 -1.66 -3.13 -9.97
N PHE A 79 -1.03 -3.50 -8.86
CA PHE A 79 0.38 -3.27 -8.61
C PHE A 79 1.10 -4.53 -8.13
N VAL A 80 2.42 -4.51 -8.35
CA VAL A 80 3.35 -5.46 -7.74
C VAL A 80 4.50 -4.69 -7.10
N ALA A 81 5.00 -5.18 -5.97
CA ALA A 81 6.21 -4.66 -5.34
C ALA A 81 7.04 -5.82 -4.78
N ALA A 82 8.36 -5.67 -4.79
CA ALA A 82 9.25 -6.46 -3.94
C ALA A 82 9.66 -5.57 -2.76
N VAL A 83 9.33 -5.99 -1.54
CA VAL A 83 9.70 -5.28 -0.31
C VAL A 83 10.85 -6.02 0.34
N SER A 84 11.86 -5.26 0.75
CA SER A 84 12.98 -5.78 1.54
C SER A 84 13.06 -5.05 2.88
N VAL A 85 13.20 -5.85 3.91
CA VAL A 85 13.43 -5.45 5.30
C VAL A 85 14.88 -5.80 5.62
N GLY A 86 15.53 -5.00 6.47
CA GLY A 86 16.89 -5.28 6.94
C GLY A 86 16.94 -6.52 7.85
N THR A 87 17.69 -6.44 8.95
CA THR A 87 17.78 -7.54 9.92
C THR A 87 16.64 -7.56 10.93
N TYR A 88 15.58 -6.79 10.69
CA TYR A 88 14.45 -6.69 11.62
C TYR A 88 13.60 -7.96 11.60
N SER A 89 13.13 -8.38 12.77
CA SER A 89 12.13 -9.43 12.93
C SER A 89 11.16 -9.03 14.05
N GLY A 90 9.91 -9.46 13.93
CA GLY A 90 8.84 -9.08 14.86
C GLY A 90 7.65 -8.40 14.19
N LEU A 91 6.79 -7.79 15.01
CA LEU A 91 5.58 -7.12 14.56
C LEU A 91 5.92 -5.84 13.80
N ALA A 92 5.35 -5.69 12.61
CA ALA A 92 5.55 -4.51 11.78
C ALA A 92 4.24 -4.05 11.14
N THR A 93 4.25 -2.85 10.61
CA THR A 93 3.18 -2.31 9.77
C THR A 93 3.71 -2.10 8.37
N LEU A 94 3.06 -2.72 7.39
CA LEU A 94 3.22 -2.40 5.98
C LEU A 94 2.42 -1.14 5.69
N VAL A 95 3.08 -0.10 5.21
CA VAL A 95 2.50 1.20 4.89
C VAL A 95 2.58 1.41 3.39
N LEU A 96 1.44 1.37 2.70
CA LEU A 96 1.35 1.79 1.30
C LEU A 96 1.09 3.28 1.31
N VAL A 97 2.02 4.07 0.76
CA VAL A 97 1.95 5.53 0.77
C VAL A 97 1.47 5.99 -0.59
N ARG A 98 0.44 6.84 -0.63
CA ARG A 98 0.01 7.48 -1.87
C ARG A 98 1.13 8.39 -2.37
N ASP A 99 1.48 8.27 -3.65
CA ASP A 99 2.50 9.14 -4.23
C ASP A 99 1.86 10.46 -4.68
N ASN A 100 1.96 11.47 -3.82
CA ASN A 100 1.37 12.78 -4.01
C ASN A 100 2.45 13.74 -4.55
N PRO A 101 2.42 14.13 -5.84
CA PRO A 101 3.43 15.02 -6.43
C PRO A 101 3.30 16.49 -6.00
N SER A 102 2.28 16.84 -5.19
CA SER A 102 2.08 18.20 -4.71
C SER A 102 2.66 18.38 -3.30
N ASP A 103 3.09 19.59 -2.95
CA ASP A 103 3.52 19.93 -1.59
C ASP A 103 2.34 20.03 -0.58
N MET A 104 1.12 19.72 -1.01
CA MET A 104 -0.10 19.89 -0.22
C MET A 104 -0.43 18.63 0.57
N ARG A 105 -0.11 18.67 1.87
CA ARG A 105 -0.37 17.55 2.81
C ARG A 105 -1.81 17.05 2.87
N GLN A 106 -2.78 17.88 2.49
CA GLN A 106 -4.20 17.47 2.43
C GLN A 106 -4.47 16.34 1.44
N TYR A 107 -3.53 16.05 0.53
CA TYR A 107 -3.63 14.95 -0.43
C TYR A 107 -2.76 13.75 -0.05
N ASP A 108 -2.02 13.82 1.06
CA ASP A 108 -1.29 12.68 1.61
C ASP A 108 -2.30 11.64 2.10
N ASP A 109 -2.06 10.38 1.77
CA ASP A 109 -2.89 9.26 2.21
C ASP A 109 -2.04 8.00 2.35
N SER A 110 -2.47 7.06 3.19
CA SER A 110 -1.78 5.78 3.35
C SER A 110 -2.72 4.67 3.81
N LEU A 111 -2.42 3.44 3.36
CA LEU A 111 -3.04 2.22 3.90
C LEU A 111 -2.03 1.51 4.81
N ASN A 112 -2.50 1.13 6.00
CA ASN A 112 -1.69 0.47 7.03
C ASN A 112 -2.17 -0.98 7.24
N ILE A 113 -1.26 -1.93 7.11
CA ILE A 113 -1.55 -3.37 7.26
C ILE A 113 -0.56 -3.97 8.26
N PRO A 114 -1.02 -4.45 9.42
CA PRO A 114 -0.13 -5.15 10.34
C PRO A 114 0.33 -6.47 9.73
N ILE A 115 1.61 -6.80 9.90
CA ILE A 115 2.29 -8.01 9.44
C ILE A 115 3.30 -8.45 10.51
N THR A 116 3.89 -9.64 10.35
CA THR A 116 5.02 -10.09 11.18
C THR A 116 6.20 -10.45 10.29
N ILE A 117 7.39 -9.91 10.55
CA ILE A 117 8.62 -10.30 9.86
C ILE A 117 9.28 -11.46 10.61
N GLN A 118 9.61 -12.54 9.91
CA GLN A 118 10.27 -13.75 10.44
C GLN A 118 11.70 -13.89 9.93
#